data_AF-A0A4Y7T543-F1
#
_entry.id   AF-A0A4Y7T543-F1
#
_cell.length_a   1.000
_cell.length_b   1.000
_cell.length_c   1.000
_cell.angle_alpha   90.00
_cell.angle_beta   90.00
_cell.angle_gamma   90.00
#
_symmetry.space_group_name_H-M   'P 1'
#
loop_
_entity.id
_entity.type
_entity.pdbx_description
1 polymer ?
#
loop_
_entity_poly.entity_id
_entity_poly.type
_entity_poly.pdbx_seq_one_letter_code
_entity_poly.pdbx_strand_id
1 'polypeptide(L)'
;VTYRYRAFILPHVPDRVKSFFPSPNSATYSRLSTFADQVNAGLTSESFNIEANINDGDSRAGLDEQGTQEVTDIMRRERVNFDQARLIRQNRILAANGIDPSGMPMDSKAITRL
;
A
#
# COMPACT_ATOMS: atom_id res chain seq x y z
N VAL A 1 27.36 2.45 15.71
CA VAL A 1 28.78 2.88 15.84
C VAL A 1 29.43 3.19 14.48
N THR A 2 29.06 2.49 13.40
CA THR A 2 29.64 2.62 12.04
C THR A 2 29.44 3.99 11.35
N TYR A 3 28.33 4.70 11.62
CA TYR A 3 28.03 5.99 10.98
C TYR A 3 29.01 7.11 11.31
N ARG A 4 29.57 7.14 12.54
CA ARG A 4 30.47 8.21 12.98
C ARG A 4 31.86 8.12 12.36
N TYR A 5 32.34 6.90 12.08
CA TYR A 5 33.67 6.67 11.51
C TYR A 5 33.76 7.12 10.04
N ARG A 6 32.65 7.01 9.30
CA ARG A 6 32.57 7.37 7.87
C ARG A 6 32.63 8.88 7.63
N ALA A 7 32.03 9.69 8.53
CA ALA A 7 32.03 11.15 8.42
C ALA A 7 33.43 11.78 8.53
N PHE A 8 34.34 11.12 9.25
CA PHE A 8 35.70 11.61 9.47
C PHE A 8 36.65 11.32 8.29
N ILE A 9 36.44 10.20 7.60
CA ILE A 9 37.34 9.72 6.54
C ILE A 9 36.94 10.27 5.17
N LEU A 10 35.64 10.49 4.92
CA LEU A 10 35.11 11.00 3.64
C LEU A 10 35.80 12.27 3.09
N PRO A 11 36.22 13.27 3.91
CA PRO A 11 36.93 14.45 3.42
C PRO A 11 38.35 14.17 2.90
N HIS A 12 38.98 13.09 3.37
CA HIS A 12 40.39 12.77 3.12
C HIS A 12 40.57 11.71 2.02
N VAL A 13 39.48 11.28 1.39
CA VAL A 13 39.49 10.25 0.36
C VAL A 13 39.44 10.91 -1.02
N PRO A 14 40.28 10.48 -1.99
CA PRO A 14 40.24 10.99 -3.36
C PRO A 14 38.88 10.75 -4.04
N ASP A 15 38.46 11.66 -4.92
CA ASP A 15 37.14 11.60 -5.56
C ASP A 15 36.89 10.30 -6.35
N ARG A 16 37.95 9.71 -6.91
CA ARG A 16 37.88 8.39 -7.58
C ARG A 16 37.50 7.25 -6.65
N VAL A 17 37.82 7.36 -5.37
CA VAL A 17 37.48 6.33 -4.37
C VAL A 17 36.08 6.60 -3.81
N LYS A 18 35.61 7.87 -3.81
CA LYS A 18 34.24 8.24 -3.43
C LYS A 18 33.17 7.58 -4.31
N SER A 19 33.43 7.38 -5.60
CA SER A 19 32.48 6.76 -6.53
C SER A 19 32.26 5.25 -6.33
N PHE A 20 33.16 4.57 -5.62
CA PHE A 20 32.98 3.15 -5.25
C PHE A 20 32.16 2.98 -3.97
N PHE A 21 31.92 4.07 -3.23
CA PHE A 21 31.03 4.02 -2.08
C PHE A 21 29.59 4.24 -2.54
N PRO A 22 28.65 3.35 -2.16
CA PRO A 22 27.24 3.57 -2.44
C PRO A 22 26.82 4.91 -1.86
N SER A 23 26.22 5.75 -2.71
CA SER A 23 25.71 7.07 -2.33
C SER A 23 24.78 6.92 -1.12
N PRO A 24 24.92 7.76 -0.08
CA PRO A 24 24.06 7.70 1.10
C PRO A 24 22.56 7.90 0.77
N ASN A 25 22.24 8.38 -0.43
CA ASN A 25 20.87 8.57 -0.91
C ASN A 25 20.33 7.39 -1.74
N SER A 26 21.07 6.30 -1.89
CA SER A 26 20.66 5.16 -2.73
C SER A 26 19.85 4.08 -1.99
N ALA A 27 19.72 4.18 -0.67
CA ALA A 27 18.91 3.27 0.14
C ALA A 27 17.99 4.11 1.03
N THR A 28 17.07 4.84 0.40
CA THR A 28 16.02 5.57 1.10
C THR A 28 15.10 4.54 1.76
N TYR A 29 15.28 4.32 3.05
CA TYR A 29 14.24 3.71 3.88
C TYR A 29 12.99 4.57 3.72
N SER A 30 11.99 4.10 2.96
CA SER A 30 10.65 4.66 3.00
C SER A 30 10.00 4.18 4.30
N ARG A 31 9.41 5.11 5.06
CA ARG A 31 8.56 4.72 6.18
C ARG A 31 7.35 4.00 5.60
N LEU A 32 7.07 2.80 6.09
CA LEU A 32 5.84 2.08 5.77
C LEU A 32 4.64 2.90 6.29
N SER A 33 3.59 3.02 5.48
CA SER A 33 2.33 3.64 5.90
C SER A 33 1.76 2.89 7.10
N THR A 34 1.44 3.60 8.17
CA THR A 34 0.84 3.01 9.37
C THR A 34 -0.69 3.11 9.34
N PHE A 35 -1.38 2.33 10.17
CA PHE A 35 -2.84 2.44 10.32
C PHE A 35 -3.30 3.85 10.71
N ALA A 36 -2.52 4.58 11.52
CA ALA A 36 -2.82 5.95 11.90
C ALA A 36 -2.83 6.89 10.68
N ASP A 37 -1.95 6.67 9.71
CA ASP A 37 -1.93 7.45 8.46
C ASP A 37 -3.17 7.15 7.60
N GLN A 38 -3.63 5.89 7.59
CA GLN A 38 -4.83 5.46 6.85
C GLN A 38 -6.12 6.04 7.43
N VAL A 39 -6.23 6.04 8.77
CA VAL A 39 -7.32 6.69 9.50
C VAL A 39 -7.39 8.18 9.17
N ASN A 40 -6.26 8.89 9.25
CA ASN A 40 -6.19 10.31 8.91
C ASN A 40 -6.55 10.60 7.44
N ALA A 41 -6.31 9.64 6.54
CA ALA A 41 -6.71 9.71 5.13
C ALA A 41 -8.20 9.39 4.88
N GLY A 42 -8.98 9.09 5.93
CA GLY A 42 -10.40 8.77 5.82
C GLY A 42 -10.68 7.36 5.30
N LEU A 43 -9.71 6.44 5.43
CA LEU A 43 -9.84 5.04 5.00
C LEU A 43 -10.49 4.17 6.08
N THR A 44 -11.55 4.69 6.72
CA THR A 44 -12.31 3.98 7.74
C THR A 44 -13.80 4.24 7.54
N SER A 45 -14.63 3.27 7.93
CA SER A 45 -16.09 3.33 7.85
C SER A 45 -16.71 2.61 9.05
N GLU A 46 -18.02 2.71 9.23
CA GLU A 46 -18.73 1.97 10.28
C GLU A 46 -18.54 0.45 10.15
N SER A 47 -18.52 -0.06 8.91
CA SER A 47 -18.30 -1.48 8.62
C SER A 47 -16.82 -1.90 8.67
N PHE A 48 -15.91 -0.91 8.66
CA PHE A 48 -14.47 -1.12 8.68
C PHE A 48 -13.79 -0.12 9.60
N ASN A 49 -13.92 -0.40 10.90
CA ASN A 49 -13.30 0.38 11.96
C ASN A 49 -11.85 -0.07 12.17
N ILE A 50 -10.89 0.82 11.84
CA ILE A 50 -9.46 0.56 12.00
C ILE A 50 -8.98 0.99 13.41
N GLU A 51 -9.68 1.91 14.06
CA GLU A 51 -9.30 2.48 15.37
C GLU A 51 -9.26 1.42 16.47
N ALA A 52 -10.22 0.49 16.46
CA ALA A 52 -10.23 -0.63 17.39
C ALA A 52 -8.95 -1.49 17.26
N ASN A 53 -8.51 -1.76 16.03
CA ASN A 53 -7.32 -2.57 15.76
C ASN A 53 -6.02 -1.85 16.21
N ILE A 54 -5.97 -0.51 16.07
CA ILE A 54 -4.85 0.30 16.58
C ILE A 54 -4.78 0.21 18.10
N ASN A 55 -5.93 0.36 18.77
CA ASN A 55 -6.02 0.32 20.23
C ASN A 55 -5.67 -1.06 20.81
N ASP A 56 -6.03 -2.14 20.10
CA ASP A 56 -5.76 -3.51 20.50
C ASP A 56 -4.32 -3.97 20.13
N GLY A 57 -3.53 -3.12 19.48
CA GLY A 57 -2.15 -3.41 19.11
C GLY A 57 -2.01 -4.47 18.02
N ASP A 58 -2.97 -4.55 17.10
CA ASP A 58 -2.94 -5.49 15.97
C ASP A 58 -1.70 -5.23 15.09
N SER A 59 -0.92 -6.28 14.85
CA SER A 59 0.34 -6.23 14.08
C SER A 59 0.16 -6.47 12.58
N ARG A 60 -1.05 -6.76 12.10
CA ARG A 60 -1.32 -6.88 10.66
C ARG A 60 -1.06 -5.54 9.99
N ALA A 61 -0.52 -5.52 8.77
CA ALA A 61 -0.16 -4.27 8.09
C ALA A 61 -1.37 -3.44 7.57
N GLY A 62 -2.59 -3.98 7.65
CA GLY A 62 -3.78 -3.33 7.09
C GLY A 62 -3.85 -3.43 5.56
N LEU A 63 -4.38 -2.38 4.92
CA LEU A 63 -4.32 -2.25 3.47
C LEU A 63 -2.86 -2.12 3.02
N ASP A 64 -2.52 -2.81 1.94
CA ASP A 64 -1.25 -2.62 1.25
C ASP A 64 -1.15 -1.19 0.69
N GLU A 65 0.08 -0.71 0.48
CA GLU A 65 0.32 0.66 -0.01
C GLU A 65 -0.34 0.88 -1.38
N GLN A 66 -0.27 -0.12 -2.26
CA GLN A 66 -0.92 -0.07 -3.58
C GLN A 66 -2.44 -0.05 -3.46
N GLY A 67 -3.03 -0.95 -2.66
CA GLY A 67 -4.48 -0.95 -2.43
C GLY A 67 -5.00 0.34 -1.80
N THR A 68 -4.23 0.93 -0.88
CA THR A 68 -4.54 2.23 -0.26
C THR A 68 -4.58 3.35 -1.31
N GLN A 69 -3.58 3.41 -2.18
CA GLN A 69 -3.51 4.39 -3.25
C GLN A 69 -4.67 4.24 -4.22
N GLU A 70 -4.97 3.02 -4.67
CA GLU A 70 -6.07 2.75 -5.60
C GLU A 70 -7.43 3.14 -5.03
N VAL A 71 -7.71 2.80 -3.75
CA VAL A 71 -8.95 3.20 -3.09
C VAL A 71 -9.06 4.71 -3.01
N THR A 72 -7.97 5.39 -2.62
CA THR A 72 -7.93 6.86 -2.54
C THR A 72 -8.18 7.51 -3.90
N ASP A 73 -7.61 6.96 -4.96
CA ASP A 73 -7.81 7.45 -6.33
C ASP A 73 -9.25 7.24 -6.81
N ILE A 74 -9.87 6.11 -6.48
CA ILE A 74 -11.29 5.84 -6.77
C ILE A 74 -12.19 6.83 -6.02
N MET A 75 -11.93 7.07 -4.72
CA MET A 75 -12.69 8.05 -3.93
C MET A 75 -12.63 9.44 -4.57
N ARG A 76 -11.44 9.88 -4.99
CA ARG A 76 -11.24 11.18 -5.64
C ARG A 76 -11.93 11.28 -7.00
N ARG A 77 -11.78 10.25 -7.84
CA ARG A 77 -12.28 10.22 -9.22
C ARG A 77 -13.80 10.05 -9.29
N GLU A 78 -14.34 9.09 -8.55
CA GLU A 78 -15.77 8.74 -8.59
C GLU A 78 -16.59 9.52 -7.55
N ARG A 79 -15.95 10.30 -6.67
CA ARG A 79 -16.59 11.10 -5.59
C ARG A 79 -17.43 10.25 -4.65
N VAL A 80 -16.94 9.06 -4.32
CA VAL A 80 -17.61 8.08 -3.47
C VAL A 80 -16.94 7.96 -2.10
N ASN A 81 -17.65 7.38 -1.14
CA ASN A 81 -17.09 7.09 0.18
C ASN A 81 -16.13 5.87 0.14
N PHE A 82 -15.46 5.60 1.26
CA PHE A 82 -14.47 4.53 1.39
C PHE A 82 -15.04 3.14 1.05
N ASP A 83 -16.20 2.79 1.58
CA ASP A 83 -16.82 1.48 1.34
C ASP A 83 -17.20 1.28 -0.12
N GLN A 84 -17.78 2.31 -0.74
CA GLN A 84 -18.11 2.31 -2.16
C GLN A 84 -16.84 2.20 -3.02
N ALA A 85 -15.78 2.92 -2.67
CA ALA A 85 -14.51 2.84 -3.39
C ALA A 85 -13.90 1.44 -3.31
N ARG A 86 -13.97 0.79 -2.14
CA ARG A 86 -13.53 -0.60 -1.95
C ARG A 86 -14.36 -1.58 -2.77
N LEU A 87 -15.67 -1.42 -2.80
CA LEU A 87 -16.56 -2.25 -3.63
C LEU A 87 -16.22 -2.11 -5.12
N ILE A 88 -16.04 -0.88 -5.60
CA ILE A 88 -15.66 -0.60 -7.00
C ILE A 88 -14.31 -1.24 -7.32
N ARG A 89 -13.31 -1.08 -6.44
CA ARG A 89 -11.99 -1.71 -6.60
C ARG A 89 -12.11 -3.21 -6.72
N GLN A 90 -12.84 -3.85 -5.80
CA GLN A 90 -13.00 -5.31 -5.80
C GLN A 90 -13.68 -5.79 -7.08
N ASN A 91 -14.74 -5.12 -7.52
CA ASN A 91 -15.43 -5.47 -8.77
C ASN A 91 -14.52 -5.32 -10.00
N ARG A 92 -13.62 -4.32 -10.02
CA ARG A 92 -12.61 -4.17 -11.09
C ARG A 92 -11.62 -5.33 -11.10
N ILE A 93 -11.16 -5.77 -9.93
CA ILE A 93 -10.25 -6.93 -9.79
C ILE A 93 -10.96 -8.21 -10.26
N LEU A 94 -12.20 -8.45 -9.83
CA LEU A 94 -12.99 -9.60 -10.27
C LEU A 94 -13.16 -9.61 -11.79
N ALA A 95 -13.59 -8.48 -12.37
CA ALA A 95 -13.79 -8.37 -13.81
C ALA A 95 -12.48 -8.59 -14.60
N ALA A 96 -11.35 -8.08 -14.11
CA ALA A 96 -10.04 -8.31 -14.72
C ALA A 96 -9.62 -9.79 -14.71
N ASN A 97 -10.16 -10.58 -13.78
CA ASN A 97 -9.94 -12.02 -13.67
C ASN A 97 -11.08 -12.85 -14.29
N GLY A 98 -11.98 -12.23 -15.06
CA GLY A 98 -13.09 -12.93 -15.71
C GLY A 98 -14.15 -13.44 -14.72
N ILE A 99 -14.32 -12.76 -13.59
CA ILE A 99 -15.32 -13.06 -12.56
C ILE A 99 -16.31 -11.89 -12.51
N ASP A 100 -17.59 -12.22 -12.48
CA ASP A 100 -18.65 -11.21 -12.36
C ASP A 100 -18.83 -10.72 -10.90
N PRO A 101 -19.61 -9.65 -10.68
CA PRO A 101 -19.86 -9.16 -9.31
C PRO A 101 -20.64 -10.13 -8.41
N SER A 102 -21.26 -11.17 -8.97
CA SER A 102 -21.89 -12.24 -8.20
C SER A 102 -20.88 -13.30 -7.73
N GLY A 103 -19.64 -13.24 -8.22
CA GLY A 103 -18.58 -14.20 -7.95
C GLY A 103 -18.54 -15.37 -8.95
N MET A 104 -19.39 -15.35 -9.98
CA MET A 104 -19.44 -16.40 -11.00
C MET A 104 -18.45 -16.11 -12.13
N PRO A 105 -17.85 -17.14 -12.75
CA PRO A 105 -17.04 -16.94 -13.95
C PRO A 105 -17.88 -16.31 -15.08
N MET A 106 -17.30 -15.35 -15.80
CA MET A 106 -17.89 -14.77 -17.01
C MET A 106 -17.85 -15.75 -18.21
N ASP A 107 -17.03 -16.80 -18.13
CA ASP A 107 -17.00 -17.85 -19.14
C ASP A 107 -18.24 -18.77 -18.99
N SER A 108 -19.13 -18.69 -19.98
CA SER A 108 -20.33 -19.53 -20.05
C SER A 108 -20.02 -21.04 -20.07
N LYS A 109 -18.81 -21.45 -20.46
CA LYS A 109 -18.37 -22.85 -20.42
C LYS A 109 -17.88 -23.30 -19.05
N ALA A 110 -17.52 -22.37 -18.16
CA ALA A 110 -17.08 -22.69 -16.80
C ALA A 110 -18.26 -23.02 -15.87
N ILE A 111 -19.49 -22.64 -16.24
CA ILE A 111 -20.70 -22.92 -15.47
C ILE A 111 -21.16 -24.36 -15.73
N THR A 112 -20.69 -25.31 -14.92
CA THR A 112 -21.22 -26.68 -14.90
C THR A 112 -22.43 -26.73 -13.97
N ARG A 113 -23.62 -26.80 -14.55
CA ARG A 113 -24.88 -27.10 -13.84
C ARG A 113 -24.95 -28.61 -13.58
N LEU A 114 -25.21 -28.99 -12.33
CA LEU A 114 -25.45 -30.36 -11.88
C LEU A 114 -26.94 -30.71 -11.98
#